data_AF-A0A0Q8FG82-F1
#
_entry.id   AF-A0A0Q8FG82-F1
#
_cell.length_a   1.000
_cell.length_b   1.000
_cell.length_c   1.000
_cell.angle_alpha   90.00
_cell.angle_beta   90.00
_cell.angle_gamma   90.00
#
_symmetry.space_group_name_H-M   'P 1'
#
loop_
_entity.id
_entity.type
_entity.pdbx_description
1 polymer ?
#
loop_
_entity_poly.entity_id
_entity_poly.type
_entity_poly.pdbx_seq_one_letter_code
_entity_poly.pdbx_strand_id
1 'polypeptide(L)'
;MTGQGQFASRAPLDVRIRAVPNADLAPPDPAAVVNRLYARAADAIRARDYALALDLLQVAAARAPGDVRVLNAQGVVYDELGRFDLSGRYYARALQADPNSAIVANNIAYSARLQGLKASSPTLQAAAPPSAPASAPVSAEASSLAASPDPAAATSPTLPRTKA
;
A
#
# COMPACT_ATOMS: atom_id res chain seq x y z
N MET A 1 -4.44 35.41 88.48
CA MET A 1 -3.07 35.39 87.92
C MET A 1 -3.17 34.92 86.49
N THR A 2 -2.98 35.87 85.58
CA THR A 2 -3.18 35.75 84.13
C THR A 2 -1.87 35.26 83.49
N GLY A 3 -1.91 34.17 82.73
CA GLY A 3 -0.73 33.58 82.09
C GLY A 3 -1.08 33.13 80.68
N GLN A 4 -0.82 34.02 79.73
CA GLN A 4 -1.11 33.98 78.29
C GLN A 4 -0.66 32.69 77.59
N GLY A 5 -1.54 32.11 76.77
CA GLY A 5 -1.19 31.08 75.80
C GLY A 5 -0.45 31.68 74.60
N GLN A 6 0.78 31.23 74.38
CA GLN A 6 1.57 31.56 73.18
C GLN A 6 1.21 30.59 72.05
N PHE A 7 0.19 30.95 71.26
CA PHE A 7 0.03 30.42 69.92
C PHE A 7 0.93 31.24 69.00
N ALA A 8 2.09 30.69 68.65
CA ALA A 8 2.93 31.24 67.60
C ALA A 8 2.16 31.20 66.28
N SER A 9 1.66 32.36 65.86
CA SER A 9 1.02 32.58 64.57
C SER A 9 1.97 32.16 63.45
N ARG A 10 1.74 30.96 62.89
CA ARG A 10 2.33 30.57 61.61
C ARG A 10 1.79 31.52 60.55
N ALA A 11 2.65 32.41 60.06
CA ALA A 11 2.35 33.21 58.88
C ALA A 11 1.90 32.28 57.73
N PRO A 12 0.86 32.64 56.97
CA PRO A 12 0.52 31.88 55.78
C PRO A 12 1.73 31.95 54.84
N LEU A 13 2.27 30.78 54.50
CA LEU A 13 3.19 30.66 53.39
C LEU A 13 2.38 31.07 52.16
N ASP A 14 2.54 32.32 51.74
CA ASP A 14 2.08 32.83 50.46
C ASP A 14 2.88 32.08 49.40
N VAL A 15 2.45 30.85 49.10
CA VAL A 15 2.91 30.09 47.94
C VAL A 15 2.39 30.89 46.76
N ARG A 16 3.17 31.89 46.36
CA ARG A 16 3.07 32.48 45.06
C ARG A 16 3.42 31.37 44.09
N ILE A 17 2.38 30.63 43.68
CA ILE A 17 2.41 29.87 42.45
C ILE A 17 2.76 30.92 41.41
N ARG A 18 4.04 31.04 41.08
CA ARG A 18 4.47 31.70 39.86
C ARG A 18 3.75 30.88 38.80
N ALA A 19 2.64 31.40 38.31
CA ALA A 19 2.10 30.97 37.05
C ALA A 19 3.30 31.08 36.12
N VAL A 20 3.91 29.94 35.80
CA VAL A 20 4.77 29.87 34.63
C VAL A 20 3.85 30.41 33.55
N PRO A 21 4.14 31.59 32.96
CA PRO A 21 3.36 32.02 31.82
C PRO A 21 3.42 30.81 30.90
N ASN A 22 2.25 30.27 30.51
CA ASN A 22 2.16 29.26 29.48
C ASN A 22 2.88 29.91 28.29
N ALA A 23 4.17 29.60 28.19
CA ALA A 23 5.09 30.33 27.35
C ALA A 23 4.71 29.86 25.97
N ASP A 24 3.78 30.60 25.37
CA ASP A 24 3.77 30.89 23.94
C ASP A 24 4.25 29.69 23.13
N LEU A 25 3.60 28.54 23.36
CA LEU A 25 3.97 27.29 22.70
C LEU A 25 3.44 27.43 21.30
N ALA A 26 4.19 28.14 20.47
CA ALA A 26 4.07 28.05 19.03
C ALA A 26 3.89 26.56 18.72
N PRO A 27 2.84 26.19 17.96
CA PRO A 27 2.59 24.79 17.66
C PRO A 27 3.91 24.18 17.18
N PRO A 28 4.32 23.03 17.75
CA PRO A 28 5.64 22.47 17.48
C PRO A 28 5.84 22.37 15.98
N ASP A 29 7.04 22.72 15.50
CA ASP A 29 7.37 22.72 14.08
C ASP A 29 6.79 21.47 13.41
N PRO A 30 6.02 21.60 12.32
CA PRO A 30 5.34 20.46 11.71
C PRO A 30 6.31 19.29 11.42
N ALA A 31 7.55 19.60 11.05
CA ALA A 31 8.63 18.64 10.87
C ALA A 31 9.06 17.93 12.18
N ALA A 32 9.13 18.65 13.30
CA ALA A 32 9.46 18.06 14.60
C ALA A 32 8.37 17.08 15.07
N VAL A 33 7.10 17.36 14.76
CA VAL A 33 6.00 16.45 15.05
C VAL A 33 6.12 15.15 14.23
N VAL A 34 6.40 15.26 12.93
CA VAL A 34 6.62 14.10 12.05
C VAL A 34 7.82 13.28 12.54
N ASN A 35 8.92 13.93 12.91
CA ASN A 35 10.11 13.25 13.43
C ASN A 35 9.82 12.45 14.70
N ARG A 36 9.03 12.98 15.64
CA ARG A 36 8.63 12.25 16.85
C ARG A 36 7.71 11.07 16.56
N LEU A 37 6.74 11.25 15.65
CA LEU A 37 5.87 10.16 15.22
C LEU A 37 6.66 9.04 14.56
N TYR A 38 7.59 9.41 13.67
CA TYR A 38 8.47 8.46 13.00
C TYR A 38 9.36 7.71 14.00
N ALA A 39 9.97 8.41 14.97
CA ALA A 39 10.79 7.78 16.00
C ALA A 39 9.98 6.76 16.82
N ARG A 40 8.79 7.14 17.29
CA ARG A 40 7.91 6.24 18.04
C ARG A 40 7.43 5.06 17.18
N ALA A 41 7.18 5.28 15.89
CA ALA A 41 6.86 4.21 14.96
C ALA A 41 8.03 3.24 14.81
N ALA A 42 9.26 3.74 14.67
CA ALA A 42 10.46 2.90 14.59
C ALA A 42 10.64 2.05 15.86
N ASP A 43 10.33 2.60 17.03
CA ASP A 43 10.32 1.85 18.30
C ASP A 43 9.28 0.72 18.28
N ALA A 44 8.06 1.02 17.80
CA ALA A 44 7.00 0.03 17.65
C ALA A 44 7.36 -1.08 16.64
N ILE A 45 8.00 -0.74 15.51
CA ILE A 45 8.50 -1.71 14.53
C ILE A 45 9.52 -2.66 15.18
N ARG A 46 10.48 -2.11 15.95
CA ARG A 46 11.47 -2.91 16.68
C ARG A 46 10.84 -3.82 17.72
N ALA A 47 9.73 -3.39 18.32
CA ALA A 47 8.92 -4.20 19.24
C ALA A 47 7.98 -5.19 18.53
N ARG A 48 7.95 -5.21 17.19
CA ARG A 48 6.99 -5.96 16.35
C ARG A 48 5.51 -5.60 16.59
N ASP A 49 5.25 -4.42 17.17
CA ASP A 49 3.90 -3.86 17.27
C ASP A 49 3.56 -3.13 15.97
N TYR A 50 3.22 -3.91 14.94
CA TYR A 50 2.97 -3.40 13.60
C TYR A 50 1.67 -2.59 13.50
N ALA A 51 0.69 -2.85 14.37
CA ALA A 51 -0.55 -2.09 14.42
C ALA A 51 -0.28 -0.65 14.87
N LEU A 52 0.41 -0.49 16.01
CA LEU A 52 0.80 0.83 16.49
C LEU A 52 1.74 1.54 15.51
N ALA A 53 2.69 0.81 14.91
CA ALA A 53 3.58 1.38 13.91
C ALA A 53 2.81 1.97 12.72
N LEU A 54 1.84 1.25 12.16
CA LEU A 54 1.03 1.74 11.04
C LEU A 54 0.18 2.94 11.40
N ASP A 55 -0.44 2.96 12.59
CA ASP A 55 -1.23 4.11 13.06
C ASP A 55 -0.36 5.36 13.16
N LEU A 56 0.81 5.24 13.79
CA LEU A 56 1.75 6.36 13.94
C LEU A 56 2.28 6.84 12.57
N LEU A 57 2.60 5.92 11.67
CA LEU A 57 3.07 6.24 10.32
C LEU A 57 1.97 6.86 9.47
N GLN A 58 0.71 6.46 9.63
CA GLN A 58 -0.42 7.06 8.92
C GLN A 58 -0.64 8.51 9.35
N VAL A 59 -0.55 8.79 10.66
CA VAL A 59 -0.61 10.17 11.17
C VAL A 59 0.59 10.98 10.69
N ALA A 60 1.80 10.38 10.63
CA ALA A 60 2.99 11.04 10.11
C ALA A 60 2.83 11.38 8.61
N ALA A 61 2.34 10.43 7.81
CA ALA A 61 2.11 10.60 6.38
C ALA A 61 1.00 11.63 6.08
N ALA A 62 -0.02 11.74 6.93
CA ALA A 62 -1.04 12.78 6.80
C ALA A 62 -0.46 14.20 6.95
N ARG A 63 0.63 14.35 7.72
CA ARG A 63 1.33 15.64 7.90
C ARG A 63 2.45 15.87 6.89
N ALA A 64 3.12 14.82 6.45
CA ALA A 64 4.18 14.86 5.45
C ALA A 64 4.03 13.70 4.46
N PRO A 65 3.14 13.83 3.44
CA PRO A 65 2.78 12.72 2.55
C PRO A 65 3.91 12.24 1.63
N GLY A 66 4.98 13.04 1.51
CA GLY A 66 6.19 12.74 0.75
C GLY A 66 7.42 12.47 1.60
N ASP A 67 7.31 12.31 2.93
CA ASP A 67 8.47 11.94 3.74
C ASP A 67 8.91 10.51 3.39
N VAL A 68 10.05 10.42 2.71
CA VAL A 68 10.65 9.17 2.22
C VAL A 68 10.82 8.16 3.36
N ARG A 69 11.18 8.61 4.56
CA ARG A 69 11.41 7.72 5.71
C ARG A 69 10.11 7.10 6.17
N VAL A 70 9.04 7.90 6.22
CA VAL A 70 7.70 7.43 6.62
C VAL A 70 7.16 6.43 5.60
N LEU A 71 7.23 6.76 4.30
CA LEU A 71 6.79 5.87 3.23
C LEU A 71 7.60 4.56 3.21
N ASN A 72 8.92 4.64 3.37
CA ASN A 72 9.79 3.48 3.48
C ASN A 72 9.44 2.60 4.69
N ALA A 73 9.21 3.20 5.86
CA ALA A 73 8.84 2.46 7.07
C ALA A 73 7.48 1.76 6.92
N GLN A 74 6.50 2.37 6.23
CA GLN A 74 5.24 1.69 5.90
C GLN A 74 5.48 0.46 5.03
N GLY A 75 6.38 0.56 4.03
CA GLY A 75 6.80 -0.57 3.22
C GLY A 75 7.38 -1.71 4.06
N VAL A 76 8.33 -1.39 4.94
CA VAL A 76 8.95 -2.37 5.85
C VAL A 76 7.92 -3.05 6.73
N VAL A 77 6.96 -2.32 7.30
CA VAL A 77 5.90 -2.92 8.13
C VAL A 77 5.04 -3.88 7.32
N TYR A 78 4.69 -3.54 6.08
CA TYR A 78 3.92 -4.45 5.22
C TYR A 78 4.73 -5.67 4.77
N ASP A 79 6.05 -5.57 4.61
CA ASP A 79 6.92 -6.73 4.38
C ASP A 79 6.88 -7.72 5.56
N GLU A 80 7.00 -7.20 6.78
CA GLU A 80 6.93 -7.99 8.01
C GLU A 80 5.57 -8.69 8.16
N LEU A 81 4.49 -8.02 7.74
CA LEU A 81 3.14 -8.60 7.68
C LEU A 81 2.93 -9.56 6.49
N GLY A 82 3.91 -9.69 5.58
CA GLY A 82 3.82 -10.50 4.37
C GLY A 82 2.90 -9.95 3.29
N ARG A 83 2.49 -8.68 3.41
CA ARG A 83 1.65 -7.95 2.46
C ARG A 83 2.52 -7.24 1.44
N PHE A 84 3.25 -8.03 0.65
CA PHE A 84 4.21 -7.50 -0.34
C PHE A 84 3.54 -6.62 -1.40
N ASP A 85 2.26 -6.87 -1.69
CA ASP A 85 1.43 -6.04 -2.57
C ASP A 85 1.35 -4.58 -2.08
N LEU A 86 1.16 -4.38 -0.78
CA LEU A 86 1.09 -3.06 -0.16
C LEU A 86 2.50 -2.48 0.01
N SER A 87 3.44 -3.30 0.45
CA SER A 87 4.84 -2.90 0.63
C SER A 87 5.41 -2.26 -0.65
N GLY A 88 5.27 -2.94 -1.79
CA GLY A 88 5.75 -2.44 -3.08
C GLY A 88 5.15 -1.09 -3.48
N ARG A 89 3.88 -0.83 -3.14
CA ARG A 89 3.24 0.47 -3.41
C ARG A 89 3.86 1.59 -2.57
N TYR A 90 4.15 1.34 -1.31
CA TYR A 90 4.78 2.34 -0.43
C TYR A 90 6.24 2.59 -0.81
N TYR A 91 6.99 1.57 -1.17
CA TYR A 91 8.34 1.76 -1.71
C TYR A 91 8.35 2.51 -3.04
N ALA A 92 7.40 2.22 -3.94
CA ALA A 92 7.28 2.97 -5.19
C ALA A 92 7.01 4.46 -4.93
N ARG A 93 6.13 4.79 -3.97
CA ARG A 93 5.89 6.17 -3.55
C ARG A 93 7.14 6.80 -2.91
N ALA A 94 7.89 6.05 -2.13
CA ALA A 94 9.14 6.53 -1.53
C ALA A 94 10.19 6.85 -2.62
N LEU A 95 10.32 6.01 -3.65
CA LEU A 95 11.20 6.27 -4.81
C LEU A 95 10.69 7.41 -5.70
N GLN A 96 9.38 7.66 -5.77
CA GLN A 96 8.85 8.85 -6.44
C GLN A 96 9.27 10.14 -5.72
N ALA A 97 9.35 10.10 -4.38
CA ALA A 97 9.78 11.24 -3.57
C ALA A 97 11.32 11.40 -3.58
N ASP A 98 12.07 10.31 -3.53
CA ASP A 98 13.53 10.29 -3.67
C ASP A 98 13.99 9.07 -4.49
N PRO A 99 14.22 9.27 -5.81
CA PRO A 99 14.65 8.19 -6.70
C PRO A 99 16.02 7.59 -6.37
N ASN A 100 16.87 8.33 -5.65
CA ASN A 100 18.24 7.93 -5.34
C ASN A 100 18.37 7.39 -3.91
N SER A 101 17.25 7.11 -3.23
CA SER A 101 17.25 6.64 -1.86
C SER A 101 17.80 5.22 -1.75
N ALA A 102 19.08 5.11 -1.36
CA ALA A 102 19.74 3.81 -1.16
C ALA A 102 19.02 2.95 -0.11
N ILE A 103 18.46 3.57 0.93
CA ILE A 103 17.70 2.86 1.98
C ILE A 103 16.46 2.18 1.38
N VAL A 104 15.71 2.89 0.54
CA VAL A 104 14.50 2.35 -0.10
C VAL A 104 14.88 1.23 -1.07
N ALA A 105 15.90 1.43 -1.90
CA ALA A 105 16.39 0.42 -2.84
C ALA A 105 16.81 -0.88 -2.11
N ASN A 106 17.54 -0.76 -1.00
CA ASN A 106 17.94 -1.91 -0.19
C ASN A 106 16.73 -2.66 0.39
N ASN A 107 15.72 -1.93 0.86
CA ASN A 107 14.50 -2.53 1.42
C ASN A 107 13.64 -3.22 0.35
N ILE A 108 13.55 -2.68 -0.87
CA ILE A 108 12.89 -3.37 -2.00
C ILE A 108 13.61 -4.68 -2.32
N ALA A 109 14.96 -4.67 -2.37
CA ALA A 109 15.73 -5.88 -2.63
C ALA A 109 15.53 -6.93 -1.52
N TYR A 110 15.43 -6.50 -0.26
CA TYR A 110 15.10 -7.36 0.86
C TYR A 110 13.67 -7.93 0.75
N SER A 111 12.69 -7.10 0.44
CA SER A 111 11.28 -7.48 0.21
C SER A 111 11.16 -8.57 -0.87
N ALA A 112 11.83 -8.39 -2.01
CA ALA A 112 11.82 -9.36 -3.10
C ALA A 112 12.37 -10.74 -2.67
N ARG A 113 13.40 -10.76 -1.81
CA ARG A 113 13.93 -12.01 -1.25
C ARG A 113 12.93 -12.67 -0.30
N LEU A 114 12.29 -11.90 0.57
CA LEU A 114 11.24 -12.41 1.48
C LEU A 114 10.07 -13.04 0.70
N GLN A 115 9.65 -12.39 -0.40
CA GLN A 115 8.60 -12.91 -1.27
C GLN A 115 9.01 -14.21 -1.96
N GLY A 116 10.23 -14.29 -2.50
CA GLY A 116 10.77 -15.49 -3.14
C GLY A 116 10.88 -16.69 -2.18
N LEU A 117 11.27 -16.45 -0.94
CA LEU A 117 11.30 -17.50 0.11
C LEU A 117 9.90 -18.02 0.44
N LYS A 118 8.88 -17.15 0.50
CA LYS A 118 7.50 -17.56 0.76
C LYS A 118 6.87 -18.29 -0.44
N ALA A 119 7.15 -17.86 -1.66
CA ALA A 119 6.69 -18.54 -2.88
C ALA A 119 7.29 -19.94 -3.03
N SER A 120 8.54 -20.13 -2.59
CA SER A 120 9.22 -21.44 -2.61
C SER A 120 8.71 -22.42 -1.55
N SER A 121 7.81 -21.99 -0.64
CA SER A 121 7.18 -22.89 0.33
C SER A 121 6.13 -23.75 -0.40
N PRO A 122 6.26 -25.09 -0.43
CA PRO A 122 5.44 -25.98 -1.28
C PRO A 122 3.94 -25.90 -0.99
N THR A 123 3.54 -25.33 0.14
CA THR A 123 2.15 -25.16 0.56
C THR A 123 1.42 -24.01 -0.16
N LEU A 124 2.12 -23.01 -0.72
CA LEU A 124 1.48 -21.86 -1.42
C LEU A 124 1.39 -22.03 -2.94
N GLN A 125 2.15 -22.96 -3.52
CA GLN A 125 2.18 -23.21 -4.97
C GLN A 125 0.91 -23.95 -5.47
N ALA A 126 0.08 -24.50 -4.57
CA ALA A 126 -1.01 -25.42 -4.92
C ALA A 126 -2.39 -24.77 -5.17
N ALA A 127 -2.51 -23.44 -5.25
CA ALA A 127 -3.81 -22.78 -5.42
C ALA A 127 -3.96 -21.92 -6.69
N ALA A 128 -3.03 -22.00 -7.64
CA ALA A 128 -3.32 -21.57 -9.00
C ALA A 128 -3.83 -22.80 -9.77
N PRO A 129 -5.12 -22.89 -10.16
CA PRO A 129 -5.50 -23.89 -11.15
C PRO A 129 -4.65 -23.64 -12.40
N PRO A 130 -4.22 -24.70 -13.12
CA PRO A 130 -3.50 -24.51 -14.36
C PRO A 130 -4.39 -23.72 -15.32
N SER A 131 -4.05 -22.46 -15.56
CA SER A 131 -4.51 -21.74 -16.74
C SER A 131 -4.07 -22.60 -17.92
N ALA A 132 -5.03 -23.32 -18.49
CA ALA A 132 -4.80 -24.19 -19.62
C ALA A 132 -4.00 -23.45 -20.70
N PRO A 133 -3.04 -24.09 -21.36
CA PRO A 133 -2.43 -23.49 -22.54
C PRO A 133 -3.56 -23.24 -23.54
N ALA A 134 -3.74 -21.99 -23.95
CA ALA A 134 -4.59 -21.64 -25.08
C ALA A 134 -3.97 -22.31 -26.32
N SER A 135 -4.40 -23.53 -26.60
CA SER A 135 -4.15 -24.21 -27.86
C SER A 135 -4.82 -23.40 -28.96
N ALA A 136 -4.02 -23.08 -29.96
CA ALA A 136 -4.34 -22.32 -31.16
C ALA A 136 -5.40 -23.04 -32.04
N PRO A 137 -5.84 -22.43 -33.16
CA PRO A 137 -7.23 -22.40 -33.61
C PRO A 137 -7.72 -23.70 -34.25
N VAL A 138 -9.03 -23.90 -34.16
CA VAL A 138 -9.80 -24.90 -34.89
C VAL A 138 -9.66 -24.76 -36.41
N SER A 139 -9.44 -25.92 -37.04
CA SER A 139 -9.21 -26.18 -38.45
C SER A 139 -10.24 -25.55 -39.40
N ALA A 140 -9.74 -24.88 -40.44
CA ALA A 140 -10.45 -24.70 -41.70
C ALA A 140 -9.88 -25.72 -42.71
N GLU A 141 -10.47 -26.91 -42.75
CA GLU A 141 -10.29 -27.86 -43.86
C GLU A 141 -11.52 -27.77 -44.77
N ALA A 142 -11.46 -26.89 -45.77
CA ALA A 142 -12.35 -26.94 -46.92
C ALA A 142 -11.77 -27.95 -47.92
N SER A 143 -12.54 -29.00 -48.16
CA SER A 143 -12.21 -30.16 -48.99
C SER A 143 -12.02 -29.83 -50.48
N SER A 144 -10.95 -30.41 -51.02
CA SER A 144 -10.81 -31.06 -52.33
C SER A 144 -11.40 -30.42 -53.60
N LEU A 145 -10.45 -30.00 -54.43
CA LEU A 145 -10.41 -29.95 -55.89
C LEU A 145 -11.05 -31.18 -56.59
N ALA A 146 -11.99 -30.97 -57.51
CA ALA A 146 -12.20 -31.85 -58.68
C ALA A 146 -12.96 -31.10 -59.78
N ALA A 147 -12.32 -30.96 -60.93
CA ALA A 147 -12.85 -30.40 -62.17
C ALA A 147 -13.53 -31.49 -63.00
N SER A 148 -14.63 -31.16 -63.69
CA SER A 148 -14.84 -31.37 -65.14
C SER A 148 -16.21 -30.82 -65.58
N PRO A 149 -16.31 -30.19 -66.78
CA PRO A 149 -17.56 -29.67 -67.36
C PRO A 149 -18.12 -30.63 -68.42
N ASP A 150 -19.45 -30.62 -68.66
CA ASP A 150 -20.06 -30.76 -69.99
C ASP A 150 -21.61 -30.61 -69.95
N PRO A 151 -22.34 -30.50 -71.09
CA PRO A 151 -23.29 -29.41 -71.30
C PRO A 151 -24.72 -29.91 -71.65
N ALA A 152 -25.56 -28.97 -72.06
CA ALA A 152 -26.77 -29.14 -72.87
C ALA A 152 -28.14 -29.32 -72.17
N ALA A 153 -29.08 -28.58 -72.76
CA ALA A 153 -30.50 -28.89 -72.95
C ALA A 153 -31.47 -28.74 -71.76
N ALA A 154 -32.16 -27.61 -71.72
CA ALA A 154 -33.60 -27.60 -71.45
C ALA A 154 -34.27 -26.39 -72.13
N THR A 155 -34.85 -26.68 -73.28
CA THR A 155 -35.78 -25.85 -74.06
C THR A 155 -37.17 -25.82 -73.41
N SER A 156 -37.67 -24.61 -73.13
CA SER A 156 -39.07 -24.10 -73.33
C SER A 156 -40.27 -24.80 -72.65
N PRO A 157 -41.51 -24.22 -72.65
CA PRO A 157 -41.95 -22.81 -72.49
C PRO A 157 -43.24 -22.66 -71.61
N THR A 158 -43.89 -21.48 -71.66
CA THR A 158 -45.33 -21.15 -71.44
C THR A 158 -45.71 -20.71 -70.01
N LEU A 159 -46.39 -19.58 -69.68
CA LEU A 159 -47.38 -18.69 -70.35
C LEU A 159 -47.27 -17.24 -69.77
N PRO A 160 -47.76 -16.20 -70.49
CA PRO A 160 -47.83 -14.82 -70.00
C PRO A 160 -49.25 -14.41 -69.55
N ARG A 161 -49.37 -13.38 -68.69
CA ARG A 161 -50.47 -12.39 -68.68
C ARG A 161 -50.15 -11.24 -67.71
N THR A 162 -49.65 -10.12 -68.25
CA THR A 162 -50.35 -8.84 -68.51
C THR A 162 -50.57 -7.96 -67.28
N LYS A 163 -49.80 -6.85 -67.27
CA LYS A 163 -50.06 -5.59 -66.57
C LYS A 163 -51.48 -5.08 -66.84
N ALA A 164 -52.07 -4.48 -65.82
CA ALA A 164 -52.82 -3.24 -65.93
C ALA A 164 -52.09 -2.19 -65.06
#